data_AF-A0A537VCM0-F1
#
_entry.id   AF-A0A537VCM0-F1
#
_cell.length_a   1.000
_cell.length_b   1.000
_cell.length_c   1.000
_cell.angle_alpha   90.00
_cell.angle_beta   90.00
_cell.angle_gamma   90.00
#
_symmetry.space_group_name_H-M   'P 1'
#
loop_
_entity.id
_entity.type
_entity.pdbx_description
1 polymer ?
#
loop_
_entity_poly.entity_id
_entity_poly.type
_entity_poly.pdbx_seq_one_letter_code
_entity_poly.pdbx_strand_id
1 'polypeptide(L)'
;MPILVADAYAWALHAAGHDAQAVGYERRALVLGTRSALFHYHLGMIDLALGRRAAGIRDLRAALAINPHFSILGVPAARSALARAGGSA
;
A
#
# COMPACT_ATOMS: atom_id res chain seq x y z
N MET A 1 14.60 -12.90 -1.53
CA MET A 1 14.67 -11.66 -2.34
C MET A 1 14.89 -10.48 -1.41
N PRO A 2 15.68 -9.46 -1.79
CA PRO A 2 15.80 -8.23 -1.03
C PRO A 2 14.43 -7.58 -0.81
N ILE A 3 14.24 -6.92 0.32
CA ILE A 3 12.95 -6.34 0.72
C ILE A 3 12.41 -5.29 -0.27
N LEU A 4 13.31 -4.48 -0.84
CA LEU A 4 12.98 -3.52 -1.90
C LEU A 4 12.52 -4.20 -3.20
N VAL A 5 13.08 -5.37 -3.53
CA VAL A 5 12.69 -6.13 -4.73
C VAL A 5 11.34 -6.79 -4.52
N ALA A 6 11.05 -7.26 -3.31
CA ALA A 6 9.74 -7.81 -2.96
C ALA A 6 8.63 -6.76 -3.07
N ASP A 7 8.87 -5.55 -2.56
CA ASP A 7 7.97 -4.39 -2.71
C ASP A 7 7.76 -3.98 -4.17
N ALA A 8 8.85 -3.76 -4.92
CA ALA A 8 8.75 -3.37 -6.33
C ALA A 8 8.03 -4.44 -7.17
N TYR A 9 8.26 -5.72 -6.88
CA TYR A 9 7.57 -6.82 -7.57
C TYR A 9 6.08 -6.90 -7.20
N ALA A 10 5.74 -6.73 -5.92
CA ALA A 10 4.35 -6.66 -5.48
C ALA A 10 3.62 -5.49 -6.14
N TRP A 11 4.26 -4.33 -6.23
CA TRP A 11 3.70 -3.16 -6.91
C TRP A 11 3.47 -3.39 -8.41
N ALA A 12 4.41 -4.07 -9.08
CA ALA A 12 4.24 -4.46 -10.48
C ALA A 12 3.09 -5.46 -10.68
N LEU A 13 2.95 -6.43 -9.78
CA LEU A 13 1.82 -7.38 -9.80
C LEU A 13 0.48 -6.66 -9.59
N HIS A 14 0.42 -5.70 -8.67
CA HIS A 14 -0.76 -4.85 -8.46
C HIS A 14 -1.12 -4.07 -9.73
N ALA A 15 -0.15 -3.42 -10.36
CA ALA A 15 -0.35 -2.68 -11.60
C ALA A 15 -0.85 -3.58 -12.75
N ALA A 16 -0.54 -4.88 -12.72
CA ALA A 16 -1.03 -5.89 -13.65
C ALA A 16 -2.38 -6.53 -13.24
N GLY A 17 -2.99 -6.11 -12.13
CA GLY A 17 -4.26 -6.66 -11.63
C GLY A 17 -4.14 -7.98 -10.87
N HIS A 18 -2.92 -8.40 -10.52
CA HIS A 18 -2.64 -9.65 -9.79
C HIS A 18 -2.56 -9.43 -8.27
N ASP A 19 -3.56 -8.76 -7.69
CA ASP A 19 -3.53 -8.30 -6.29
C ASP A 19 -3.39 -9.42 -5.26
N ALA A 20 -4.00 -10.57 -5.52
CA ALA A 20 -3.94 -11.73 -4.63
C ALA A 20 -2.53 -12.29 -4.51
N GLN A 21 -1.73 -12.20 -5.58
CA GLN A 21 -0.32 -12.58 -5.56
C GLN A 21 0.52 -11.45 -4.94
N ALA A 22 0.24 -10.20 -5.30
CA ALA A 22 0.96 -9.01 -4.82
C ALA A 22 1.00 -8.95 -3.29
N VAL A 23 -0.14 -9.16 -2.62
CA VAL A 23 -0.25 -9.01 -1.16
C VAL A 23 0.65 -9.99 -0.39
N GLY A 24 0.93 -11.16 -0.95
CA GLY A 24 1.84 -12.14 -0.34
C GLY A 24 3.29 -11.65 -0.30
N TYR A 25 3.73 -10.98 -1.36
CA TYR A 25 5.07 -10.39 -1.44
C TYR A 25 5.17 -9.14 -0.58
N GLU A 26 4.17 -8.28 -0.61
CA GLU A 26 4.15 -7.02 0.14
C GLU A 26 4.15 -7.25 1.66
N ARG A 27 3.37 -8.23 2.14
CA ARG A 27 3.41 -8.59 3.56
C ARG A 27 4.78 -9.10 4.00
N ARG A 28 5.47 -9.88 3.17
CA ARG A 28 6.86 -10.31 3.45
C ARG A 28 7.82 -9.12 3.45
N ALA A 29 7.58 -8.11 2.62
CA ALA A 29 8.35 -6.87 2.61
C ALA A 29 8.11 -6.00 3.86
N LEU A 30 7.04 -6.24 4.63
CA LEU A 30 6.79 -5.54 5.90
C LEU A 30 7.19 -6.35 7.15
N VAL A 31 7.41 -7.67 7.04
CA VAL A 31 7.77 -8.56 8.16
C VAL A 31 9.05 -8.14 8.90
N LEU A 32 9.97 -7.44 8.23
CA LEU A 32 11.21 -6.98 8.86
C LEU A 32 11.07 -5.69 9.69
N GLY A 33 9.84 -5.21 9.93
CA GLY A 33 9.60 -4.03 10.76
C GLY A 33 10.03 -2.71 10.09
N THR A 34 10.20 -2.72 8.77
CA THR A 34 10.58 -1.54 8.00
C THR A 34 9.49 -0.49 8.08
N ARG A 35 9.77 0.63 8.77
CA ARG A 35 8.88 1.79 8.85
C ARG A 35 8.95 2.63 7.55
N SER A 36 8.55 2.03 6.44
CA SER A 36 8.58 2.65 5.11
C SER A 36 7.21 3.19 4.72
N ALA A 37 7.11 4.51 4.51
CA ALA A 37 5.89 5.13 4.01
C ALA A 37 5.45 4.54 2.65
N LEU A 38 6.41 4.22 1.79
CA LEU A 38 6.15 3.69 0.45
C LEU A 38 5.53 2.27 0.52
N PHE A 39 6.02 1.42 1.42
CA PHE A 39 5.51 0.05 1.55
C PHE A 39 4.10 0.03 2.15
N HIS A 40 3.86 0.87 3.16
CA HIS A 40 2.50 1.03 3.69
C HIS A 40 1.54 1.60 2.63
N TYR A 41 2.03 2.47 1.73
CA TYR A 41 1.24 2.95 0.60
C TYR A 41 0.89 1.81 -0.37
N HIS A 42 1.88 1.02 -0.81
CA HIS A 42 1.64 -0.11 -1.72
C HIS A 42 0.72 -1.17 -1.09
N LEU A 43 0.99 -1.60 0.15
CA LEU A 43 0.11 -2.53 0.86
C LEU A 43 -1.31 -1.98 0.97
N GLY A 44 -1.45 -0.70 1.33
CA GLY A 44 -2.75 -0.05 1.47
C GLY A 44 -3.56 -0.08 0.17
N MET A 45 -2.91 0.23 -0.96
CA MET A 45 -3.53 0.18 -2.29
C MET A 45 -3.92 -1.26 -2.70
N ILE A 46 -3.04 -2.24 -2.46
CA ILE A 46 -3.29 -3.65 -2.75
C ILE A 46 -4.45 -4.19 -1.91
N ASP A 47 -4.47 -3.91 -0.60
CA ASP A 47 -5.54 -4.37 0.28
C ASP A 47 -6.89 -3.71 -0.08
N LEU A 48 -6.91 -2.44 -0.54
CA LEU A 48 -8.13 -1.83 -1.08
C LEU A 48 -8.63 -2.53 -2.35
N ALA A 49 -7.73 -2.88 -3.28
CA ALA A 49 -8.08 -3.60 -4.50
C ALA A 49 -8.65 -5.00 -4.21
N LEU A 50 -8.17 -5.65 -3.14
CA LEU A 50 -8.69 -6.92 -2.63
C LEU A 50 -9.99 -6.78 -1.81
N GLY A 51 -10.58 -5.59 -1.72
CA GLY A 51 -11.78 -5.33 -0.91
C GLY A 51 -11.55 -5.32 0.59
N ARG A 52 -10.30 -5.39 1.06
CA ARG A 52 -9.91 -5.35 2.48
C ARG A 52 -9.86 -3.92 3.00
N ARG A 53 -11.01 -3.24 2.92
CA ARG A 53 -11.17 -1.79 3.16
C ARG A 53 -10.53 -1.30 4.45
N ALA A 54 -10.77 -1.98 5.57
CA ALA A 54 -10.23 -1.56 6.87
C ALA A 54 -8.69 -1.64 6.94
N ALA A 55 -8.09 -2.69 6.38
CA ALA A 55 -6.64 -2.83 6.31
C ALA A 55 -6.03 -1.77 5.38
N GLY A 56 -6.62 -1.60 4.20
CA GLY A 56 -6.19 -0.58 3.24
C GLY A 56 -6.19 0.84 3.82
N ILE A 57 -7.26 1.23 4.51
CA ILE A 57 -7.35 2.54 5.19
C ILE A 57 -6.27 2.70 6.25
N ARG A 58 -6.05 1.68 7.08
CA ARG A 58 -5.04 1.71 8.15
C ARG A 58 -3.65 1.95 7.55
N ASP A 59 -3.28 1.19 6.52
CA ASP A 59 -1.94 1.27 5.92
C ASP A 59 -1.74 2.58 5.12
N LEU A 60 -2.75 3.07 4.40
CA LEU A 60 -2.67 4.39 3.76
C LEU A 60 -2.53 5.55 4.77
N ARG A 61 -3.20 5.47 5.92
CA ARG A 61 -3.02 6.45 7.01
C ARG A 61 -1.61 6.36 7.60
N ALA A 62 -1.09 5.15 7.79
CA ALA A 62 0.27 4.95 8.28
C ALA A 62 1.32 5.53 7.31
N ALA A 63 1.16 5.30 6.00
CA ALA A 63 2.05 5.87 4.98
C ALA A 63 2.16 7.40 5.08
N LEU A 64 1.02 8.08 5.15
CA LEU A 64 0.95 9.54 5.28
C LEU A 64 1.48 10.05 6.62
N ALA A 65 1.32 9.28 7.69
CA ALA A 65 1.84 9.61 9.01
C ALA A 65 3.37 9.42 9.12
N ILE A 66 3.93 8.43 8.40
CA ILE A 66 5.38 8.18 8.39
C ILE A 66 6.11 9.28 7.62
N ASN A 67 5.63 9.61 6.42
CA ASN A 67 6.21 10.69 5.63
C ASN A 67 5.15 11.28 4.68
N PRO A 68 4.59 12.47 4.92
CA PRO A 68 3.57 13.06 4.07
C PRO A 68 4.08 13.53 2.69
N HIS A 69 5.38 13.35 2.39
CA HIS A 69 6.03 13.72 1.13
C HIS A 69 6.74 12.51 0.48
N PHE A 70 6.35 11.27 0.82
CA PHE A 70 7.03 10.06 0.34
C PHE A 70 7.00 9.88 -1.19
N SER A 71 6.04 10.52 -1.88
CA SER A 71 5.91 10.48 -3.33
C SER A 71 5.04 11.64 -3.83
N ILE A 72 5.46 12.28 -4.91
CA ILE A 72 4.70 13.35 -5.58
C ILE A 72 3.35 12.82 -6.09
N LEU A 73 3.32 11.58 -6.59
CA LEU A 73 2.12 10.95 -7.14
C LEU A 73 1.38 10.10 -6.10
N GLY A 74 2.12 9.39 -5.24
CA GLY A 74 1.55 8.47 -4.26
C GLY A 74 0.75 9.19 -3.17
N VAL A 75 1.18 10.37 -2.72
CA VAL A 75 0.48 11.12 -1.67
C VAL A 75 -0.92 11.58 -2.11
N PRO A 76 -1.11 12.23 -3.28
CA PRO A 76 -2.45 12.53 -3.80
C PRO A 76 -3.30 11.27 -4.04
N ALA A 77 -2.70 10.19 -4.54
CA ALA A 77 -3.39 8.93 -4.78
C ALA A 77 -3.90 8.30 -3.46
N ALA A 78 -3.07 8.25 -2.43
CA ALA A 78 -3.42 7.76 -1.09
C ALA A 78 -4.59 8.54 -0.49
N ARG A 79 -4.56 9.87 -0.55
CA ARG A 79 -5.64 10.73 -0.05
C ARG A 79 -6.95 10.50 -0.81
N SER A 80 -6.87 10.38 -2.13
CA SER A 80 -8.04 10.11 -2.97
C SER A 80 -8.63 8.73 -2.68
N ALA A 81 -7.78 7.72 -2.50
CA ALA A 81 -8.19 6.37 -2.12
C ALA A 81 -8.85 6.35 -0.73
N LEU A 82 -8.29 7.06 0.26
CA LEU A 82 -8.89 7.22 1.58
C LEU A 82 -10.25 7.93 1.54
N ALA A 83 -10.42 8.95 0.69
CA ALA A 83 -11.71 9.63 0.53
C ALA A 83 -12.78 8.66 -0.02
N ARG A 84 -12.46 7.91 -1.08
CA ARG A 84 -13.35 6.90 -1.66
C ARG A 84 -13.65 5.75 -0.68
N ALA A 85 -12.63 5.28 0.01
CA ALA A 85 -12.73 4.23 1.01
C ALA A 85 -13.26 4.73 2.36
N GLY A 86 -13.49 6.03 2.56
CA GLY A 86 -14.07 6.59 3.78
C GLY A 86 -15.53 7.02 3.60
N GLY A 87 -15.90 7.44 2.40
CA GLY A 87 -17.24 7.92 2.02
C GLY A 87 -18.33 6.86 1.87
N SER A 88 -18.20 5.73 2.56
CA SER A 88 -19.30 4.75 2.71
C SER A 88 -19.46 4.51 4.20
N ALA A 89 -20.29 5.35 4.81
CA ALA A 89 -20.91 5.23 6.11
C ALA A 89 -22.32 5.81 5.97
#